data_AF-A0A7W6ACS4-F1
#
_entry.id   AF-A0A7W6ACS4-F1
#
_cell.length_a   1.000
_cell.length_b   1.000
_cell.length_c   1.000
_cell.angle_alpha   90.00
_cell.angle_beta   90.00
_cell.angle_gamma   90.00
#
_symmetry.space_group_name_H-M   'P 1'
#
loop_
_entity.id
_entity.type
_entity.pdbx_description
1 polymer ?
#
loop_
_entity_poly.entity_id
_entity_poly.type
_entity_poly.pdbx_seq_one_letter_code
_entity_poly.pdbx_strand_id
1 'polypeptide(L)'
;MVLLRSLRHWHGPMRLYGLFELGWLAYMVAMVVLTGMALVGFMDLLSYLRLIAILLFVIGSILCADGILGITTGLDKTGTRVRRDRIAKALGAAKIMVGLAALVLTAIGIGL
;
A
#
# COMPACT_ATOMS: atom_id res chain seq x y z
N MET A 1 15.04 -4.38 -5.93
CA MET A 1 15.44 -4.81 -7.30
C MET A 1 14.21 -4.98 -8.20
N VAL A 2 13.42 -3.92 -8.41
CA VAL A 2 12.28 -3.96 -9.37
C VAL A 2 12.73 -3.57 -10.78
N LEU A 3 13.79 -2.76 -10.90
CA LEU A 3 14.31 -2.23 -12.16
C LEU A 3 15.07 -3.25 -13.04
N LEU A 4 15.32 -4.48 -12.57
CA LEU A 4 16.16 -5.46 -13.28
C LEU A 4 15.42 -6.72 -13.76
N ARG A 5 14.09 -6.80 -13.63
CA ARG A 5 13.35 -7.96 -14.16
C ARG A 5 13.02 -7.76 -15.64
N SER A 6 13.51 -8.71 -16.45
CA SER A 6 13.22 -8.89 -17.87
C SER A 6 11.74 -8.63 -18.20
N LEU A 7 11.48 -7.75 -19.17
CA LEU A 7 10.16 -7.37 -19.68
C LEU A 7 9.39 -8.52 -20.36
N ARG A 8 9.93 -9.74 -20.41
CA ARG A 8 9.33 -10.89 -21.13
C ARG A 8 8.26 -11.67 -20.34
N HIS A 9 8.07 -11.42 -19.05
CA HIS A 9 7.13 -12.18 -18.19
C HIS A 9 5.97 -11.32 -17.65
N TRP A 10 5.44 -10.44 -18.49
CA TRP A 10 4.41 -9.46 -18.11
C TRP A 10 3.00 -10.02 -17.82
N HIS A 11 2.75 -11.31 -18.02
CA HIS A 11 1.41 -11.91 -17.97
C HIS A 11 1.08 -12.71 -16.68
N GLY A 12 1.77 -12.47 -15.55
CA GLY A 12 1.58 -13.26 -14.32
C GLY A 12 1.24 -12.44 -13.06
N PRO A 13 0.60 -13.05 -12.04
CA PRO A 13 0.22 -12.40 -10.77
C PRO A 13 1.43 -11.82 -10.02
N MET A 14 2.64 -12.36 -10.24
CA MET A 14 3.89 -11.82 -9.69
C MET A 14 4.19 -10.37 -10.11
N ARG A 15 3.64 -9.87 -11.22
CA ARG A 15 3.80 -8.47 -11.64
C ARG A 15 3.03 -7.52 -10.74
N LEU A 16 1.82 -7.90 -10.32
CA LEU A 16 0.98 -7.08 -9.45
C LEU A 16 1.65 -6.87 -8.09
N TYR A 17 2.27 -7.91 -7.53
CA TYR A 17 3.08 -7.77 -6.31
C TYR A 17 4.28 -6.82 -6.49
N GLY A 18 4.94 -6.82 -7.65
CA GLY A 18 6.01 -5.87 -7.94
C GLY A 18 5.53 -4.42 -8.04
N LEU A 19 4.34 -4.22 -8.61
CA LEU A 19 3.69 -2.90 -8.65
C LEU A 19 3.28 -2.42 -7.25
N PHE A 20 2.78 -3.32 -6.40
CA PHE A 20 2.47 -2.99 -5.01
C PHE A 20 3.73 -2.67 -4.20
N GLU A 21 4.84 -3.38 -4.41
CA GLU A 21 6.12 -3.04 -3.79
C GLU A 21 6.59 -1.63 -4.18
N LEU A 22 6.43 -1.23 -5.44
CA LEU A 22 6.69 0.14 -5.88
C LEU A 22 5.75 1.15 -5.22
N GLY A 23 4.45 0.85 -5.13
CA GLY A 23 3.47 1.68 -4.46
C GLY A 23 3.78 1.89 -2.96
N TRP A 24 4.18 0.82 -2.27
CA TRP A 24 4.64 0.89 -0.88
C TRP A 24 5.88 1.75 -0.71
N LEU A 25 6.86 1.62 -1.61
CA LEU A 25 8.06 2.43 -1.58
C LEU A 25 7.75 3.91 -1.84
N ALA A 26 6.92 4.21 -2.84
CA ALA A 26 6.47 5.57 -3.13
C ALA A 26 5.71 6.18 -1.93
N TYR A 27 4.83 5.40 -1.29
CA TYR A 27 4.14 5.82 -0.07
C TYR A 27 5.12 6.17 1.07
N MET A 28 6.12 5.31 1.34
CA MET A 28 7.09 5.58 2.40
C MET A 28 7.93 6.83 2.12
N VAL A 29 8.38 7.01 0.88
CA VAL A 29 9.11 8.22 0.47
C VAL A 29 8.22 9.46 0.65
N ALA A 30 6.97 9.41 0.19
CA ALA A 30 6.04 10.52 0.35
C ALA A 30 5.78 10.87 1.81
N MET A 31 5.58 9.87 2.69
CA MET A 31 5.39 10.10 4.13
C MET A 31 6.60 10.78 4.77
N VAL A 32 7.82 10.35 4.45
CA VAL A 32 9.05 10.97 4.97
C VAL A 32 9.15 12.43 4.50
N VAL A 33 8.90 12.69 3.22
CA VAL A 33 8.95 14.05 2.66
C VAL A 33 7.92 14.96 3.30
N LEU A 34 6.65 14.54 3.37
CA LEU A 34 5.58 15.34 3.96
C LEU A 34 5.84 15.63 5.44
N THR A 35 6.27 14.62 6.19
CA THR A 35 6.58 14.78 7.61
C THR A 35 7.76 15.73 7.80
N GLY A 36 8.79 15.63 6.96
CA GLY A 36 9.91 16.56 6.96
C GLY A 36 9.48 18.01 6.67
N MET A 37 8.63 18.21 5.66
CA MET A 37 8.09 19.54 5.34
C MET A 37 7.26 20.13 6.48
N ALA A 38 6.42 19.31 7.14
CA ALA A 38 5.66 19.74 8.31
C ALA A 38 6.57 20.15 9.48
N LEU A 39 7.63 19.36 9.77
CA LEU A 39 8.57 19.65 10.84
C LEU A 39 9.37 20.95 10.62
N VAL A 40 9.68 21.30 9.37
CA VAL A 40 10.38 22.54 9.03
C VAL A 40 9.41 23.75 8.93
N GLY A 41 8.11 23.52 9.09
CA GLY A 41 7.09 24.58 9.10
C GLY A 41 6.65 25.04 7.71
N PHE A 42 6.91 24.25 6.65
CA PHE A 42 6.45 24.56 5.29
C PHE A 42 4.94 24.32 5.08
N MET A 43 4.29 23.64 6.02
CA MET A 43 2.85 23.37 5.99
C MET A 43 2.27 23.47 7.39
N ASP A 44 1.03 23.94 7.48
CA ASP A 44 0.23 23.90 8.70
C ASP A 44 -0.28 22.48 8.98
N LEU A 45 -0.64 22.23 10.24
CA LEU A 45 -1.05 20.91 10.71
C LEU A 45 -2.26 20.37 9.93
N LEU A 46 -3.21 21.22 9.55
CA LEU A 46 -4.41 20.79 8.85
C LEU A 46 -4.09 20.32 7.42
N SER A 47 -3.28 21.08 6.68
CA SER A 47 -2.83 20.68 5.35
C SER A 47 -2.02 19.37 5.38
N TYR A 48 -1.17 19.19 6.40
CA TYR A 48 -0.43 17.94 6.59
C TYR A 48 -1.37 16.73 6.79
N LEU A 49 -2.38 16.88 7.67
CA LEU A 49 -3.35 15.81 7.95
C LEU A 49 -4.17 15.44 6.70
N ARG A 50 -4.55 16.42 5.88
CA ARG A 50 -5.25 16.17 4.60
C ARG A 50 -4.39 15.40 3.61
N LEU A 51 -3.11 15.73 3.50
CA LEU A 51 -2.18 15.01 2.62
C LEU A 51 -1.93 13.58 3.13
N ILE A 52 -1.84 13.37 4.45
CA ILE A 52 -1.80 12.02 5.04
C ILE A 52 -3.07 11.24 4.70
N ALA A 53 -4.24 11.86 4.79
CA ALA A 53 -5.51 11.21 4.45
C ALA A 53 -5.52 10.70 3.00
N ILE A 54 -4.97 11.49 2.07
CA ILE A 54 -4.80 11.09 0.66
C ILE A 54 -3.81 9.92 0.54
N LEU A 55 -2.69 9.95 1.26
CA LEU A 55 -1.75 8.82 1.25
C LEU A 55 -2.35 7.55 1.86
N LEU A 56 -3.18 7.67 2.90
CA LEU A 56 -3.96 6.56 3.48
C LEU A 56 -4.93 5.95 2.46
N PHE A 57 -5.53 6.79 1.60
CA PHE A 57 -6.42 6.32 0.54
C PHE A 57 -5.67 5.44 -0.46
N VAL A 58 -4.52 5.93 -0.92
CA VAL A 58 -3.68 5.23 -1.89
C VAL A 58 -3.20 3.90 -1.31
N ILE A 59 -2.65 3.91 -0.09
CA ILE A 59 -2.12 2.67 0.50
C ILE A 59 -3.23 1.71 0.89
N GLY A 60 -4.36 2.20 1.40
CA GLY A 60 -5.54 1.39 1.72
C GLY A 60 -6.09 0.67 0.49
N SER A 61 -6.16 1.36 -0.64
CA SER A 61 -6.57 0.78 -1.92
C SER A 61 -5.61 -0.32 -2.40
N ILE A 62 -4.30 -0.09 -2.27
CA ILE A 62 -3.26 -1.08 -2.59
C ILE A 62 -3.39 -2.31 -1.69
N LEU A 63 -3.57 -2.13 -0.38
CA LEU A 63 -3.77 -3.24 0.57
C LEU A 63 -5.01 -4.06 0.24
N CYS A 64 -6.13 -3.41 -0.11
CA CYS A 64 -7.34 -4.12 -0.52
C CYS A 64 -7.10 -4.95 -1.79
N ALA A 65 -6.48 -4.36 -2.81
CA ALA A 65 -6.18 -5.06 -4.07
C ALA A 65 -5.23 -6.25 -3.85
N ASP A 66 -4.16 -6.05 -3.08
CA ASP A 66 -3.21 -7.10 -2.71
C ASP A 66 -3.86 -8.20 -1.85
N GLY A 67 -4.74 -7.82 -0.94
CA GLY A 67 -5.50 -8.77 -0.12
C GLY A 67 -6.47 -9.62 -0.94
N ILE A 68 -7.18 -9.03 -1.90
CA ILE A 68 -8.05 -9.75 -2.85
C ILE A 68 -7.23 -10.73 -3.69
N LEU A 69 -6.05 -10.32 -4.16
CA LEU A 69 -5.14 -11.21 -4.88
C LEU A 69 -4.65 -12.36 -4.01
N GLY A 70 -4.33 -12.09 -2.74
CA GLY A 70 -3.96 -13.12 -1.76
C GLY A 70 -5.04 -14.17 -1.51
N ILE A 71 -6.30 -13.73 -1.43
CA ILE A 71 -7.44 -14.63 -1.23
C ILE A 71 -7.73 -15.46 -2.48
N THR A 72 -7.72 -14.83 -3.66
CA THR A 72 -8.10 -15.46 -4.94
C THR A 72 -7.02 -16.40 -5.45
N THR A 73 -5.75 -16.04 -5.33
CA THR A 73 -4.63 -16.85 -5.84
C THR A 73 -4.06 -17.82 -4.82
N GLY A 74 -4.36 -17.64 -3.53
CA GLY A 74 -3.69 -18.39 -2.46
C GLY A 74 -2.19 -18.13 -2.37
N LEU A 75 -1.72 -17.00 -2.92
CA LEU A 75 -0.32 -16.58 -2.88
C LEU A 75 -0.21 -15.23 -2.19
N ASP A 76 0.74 -15.09 -1.29
CA ASP A 76 1.06 -13.81 -0.66
C ASP A 76 2.56 -13.58 -0.77
N LYS A 77 2.97 -12.45 -1.36
CA LYS A 77 4.37 -12.03 -1.40
C LYS A 77 4.52 -10.78 -0.55
N THR A 78 5.24 -10.91 0.55
CA THR A 78 5.60 -9.77 1.41
C THR A 78 7.13 -9.68 1.46
N GLY A 79 7.70 -8.71 0.74
CA GLY A 79 9.14 -8.56 0.58
C GLY A 79 9.77 -9.76 -0.14
N THR A 80 10.75 -10.40 0.51
CA THR A 80 11.41 -11.62 0.00
C THR A 80 10.67 -12.91 0.33
N ARG A 81 9.68 -12.88 1.22
CA ARG A 81 8.95 -14.08 1.65
C ARG A 81 7.70 -14.29 0.80
N VAL A 82 7.56 -15.51 0.28
CA VAL A 82 6.36 -15.98 -0.43
C VAL A 82 5.66 -17.00 0.46
N ARG A 83 4.39 -16.75 0.78
CA ARG A 83 3.51 -17.63 1.55
C ARG A 83 2.44 -18.18 0.62
N ARG A 84 1.91 -19.36 0.96
CA ARG A 84 0.93 -20.08 0.13
C ARG A 84 -0.29 -20.53 0.94
N ASP A 85 -1.35 -20.83 0.21
CA ASP A 85 -2.58 -21.49 0.67
C ASP A 85 -3.25 -20.78 1.85
N ARG A 86 -3.49 -21.50 2.95
CA ARG A 86 -4.26 -20.98 4.11
C ARG A 86 -3.64 -19.74 4.72
N ILE A 87 -2.31 -19.70 4.84
CA ILE A 87 -1.59 -18.57 5.42
C ILE A 87 -1.70 -17.35 4.50
N ALA A 88 -1.57 -17.55 3.18
CA ALA A 88 -1.74 -16.46 2.21
C ALA A 88 -3.15 -15.89 2.23
N LYS A 89 -4.18 -16.73 2.33
CA LYS A 89 -5.58 -16.29 2.41
C LYS A 89 -5.88 -15.52 3.70
N ALA A 90 -5.38 -16.00 4.85
CA ALA A 90 -5.55 -15.32 6.13
C ALA A 90 -4.89 -13.93 6.14
N LEU A 91 -3.68 -13.82 5.58
CA LEU A 91 -3.00 -12.54 5.41
C LEU A 91 -3.71 -11.64 4.40
N GLY A 92 -4.26 -12.20 3.33
CA GLY A 92 -5.07 -11.45 2.38
C GLY A 92 -6.29 -10.82 3.04
N ALA A 93 -7.00 -11.57 3.89
CA ALA A 93 -8.12 -11.04 4.67
C ALA A 93 -7.68 -9.94 5.65
N ALA A 94 -6.55 -10.14 6.35
CA ALA A 94 -5.99 -9.11 7.23
C ALA A 94 -5.64 -7.82 6.47
N LYS A 95 -5.05 -7.94 5.28
CA LYS A 95 -4.75 -6.79 4.41
C LYS A 95 -6.00 -6.03 4.00
N ILE A 96 -7.09 -6.71 3.66
CA ILE A 96 -8.38 -6.07 3.36
C ILE A 96 -8.89 -5.31 4.58
N MET A 97 -8.89 -5.92 5.77
CA MET A 97 -9.37 -5.26 6.99
C MET A 97 -8.57 -4.00 7.31
N VAL A 98 -7.25 -4.05 7.21
CA VAL A 98 -6.38 -2.88 7.41
C VAL A 98 -6.60 -1.83 6.30
N GLY A 99 -6.76 -2.26 5.04
CA GLY A 99 -7.06 -1.37 3.93
C GLY A 99 -8.39 -0.63 4.11
N LEU A 100 -9.44 -1.32 4.56
CA LEU A 100 -10.73 -0.72 4.89
C LEU A 100 -10.61 0.29 6.04
N ALA A 101 -9.87 -0.04 7.10
CA ALA A 101 -9.62 0.90 8.19
C ALA A 101 -8.90 2.17 7.69
N ALA A 102 -7.92 2.03 6.79
CA ALA A 102 -7.26 3.18 6.17
C ALA A 102 -8.22 4.04 5.34
N LEU A 103 -9.14 3.42 4.58
CA LEU A 103 -10.16 4.16 3.81
C LEU A 103 -11.14 4.91 4.70
N VAL A 104 -11.53 4.34 5.86
CA VAL A 104 -12.35 5.04 6.85
C VAL A 104 -11.60 6.24 7.42
N LEU A 105 -10.33 6.09 7.78
CA LEU A 105 -9.49 7.18 8.26
C LEU A 105 -9.28 8.27 7.21
N THR A 106 -9.16 7.90 5.94
CA THR A 106 -9.16 8.86 4.83
C THR A 106 -10.44 9.71 4.83
N ALA A 107 -11.61 9.07 4.92
CA ALA A 107 -12.89 9.81 4.89
C ALA A 107 -12.98 10.80 6.05
N ILE A 108 -12.53 10.41 7.24
CA ILE A 108 -12.43 11.31 8.41
C ILE A 108 -11.45 12.45 8.11
N GLY A 109 -10.25 12.14 7.62
CA GLY A 109 -9.20 13.12 7.36
C GLY A 109 -9.51 14.13 6.25
N ILE A 110 -10.32 13.75 5.25
CA ILE A 110 -10.82 14.67 4.22
C ILE A 110 -11.94 15.57 4.79
N GLY A 111 -12.70 15.08 5.77
CA GLY A 111 -13.76 15.84 6.43
C GLY A 111 -13.28 16.88 7.45
N LEU A 112 -11.99 16.91 7.77
CA LEU A 112 -11.33 17.92 8.63
C LEU A 112 -10.93 19.16 7.81
#